data_AF-A0A518S8Z2-F1
#
_entry.id   AF-A0A518S8Z2-F1
#
_cell.length_a   1.000
_cell.length_b   1.000
_cell.length_c   1.000
_cell.angle_alpha   90.00
_cell.angle_beta   90.00
_cell.angle_gamma   90.00
#
_symmetry.space_group_name_H-M   'P 1'
#
loop_
_entity.id
_entity.type
_entity.pdbx_description
1 polymer ?
#
loop_
_entity_poly.entity_id
_entity_poly.type
_entity_poly.pdbx_seq_one_letter_code
_entity_poly.pdbx_strand_id
1 'polypeptide(L)' 'MSAEVSARGVLEVRTYERSQQSIRLVSCPFCTHDFDPHEPRWKHLLDEHDPEDAGLTPAGEIAPGHDAPLFERGGGL' A
#
# COMPACT_ATOMS: atom_id res chain seq x y z
N MET A 1 0.70 -17.08 23.88
CA MET A 1 1.37 -16.67 22.63
C MET A 1 1.87 -15.26 22.84
N SER A 2 3.15 -15.12 23.16
CA SER A 2 3.76 -13.81 23.35
C SER A 2 4.21 -13.28 21.99
N ALA A 3 3.80 -12.06 21.65
CA ALA A 3 4.25 -11.39 20.44
C ALA A 3 5.09 -10.18 20.84
N GLU A 4 6.26 -10.04 20.22
CA GLU A 4 7.02 -8.80 20.31
C GLU A 4 6.38 -7.77 19.38
N VAL A 5 6.06 -6.60 19.90
CA VAL A 5 5.40 -5.52 19.14
C VAL A 5 6.40 -4.38 18.93
N SER A 6 6.61 -4.02 17.67
CA SER A 6 7.43 -2.87 17.27
C SER A 6 6.61 -1.95 16.38
N ALA A 7 6.67 -0.64 16.63
CA ALA A 7 6.12 0.38 15.73
C ALA A 7 7.20 0.86 14.75
N ARG A 8 6.82 1.09 13.49
CA ARG A 8 7.65 1.67 12.43
C ARG A 8 6.82 2.66 11.64
N GLY A 9 6.83 3.92 12.06
CA GLY A 9 5.92 4.94 11.51
C GLY A 9 4.46 4.54 11.73
N VAL A 10 3.67 4.50 10.66
CA VAL A 10 2.24 4.12 10.68
C VAL A 10 2.00 2.60 10.74
N LEU A 11 3.06 1.80 10.86
CA LEU A 11 2.98 0.34 10.89
C LEU A 11 3.24 -0.19 12.30
N GLU A 12 2.41 -1.14 12.72
CA GLU A 12 2.68 -2.02 13.85
C GLU A 12 3.08 -3.40 13.33
N VAL A 13 4.24 -3.88 13.78
CA VAL A 13 4.79 -5.19 13.46
C VAL A 13 4.73 -6.06 14.71
N ARG A 14 4.03 -7.20 14.62
CA ARG A 14 3.98 -8.23 15.65
C ARG A 14 4.79 -9.43 15.19
N THR A 15 5.82 -9.79 15.94
CA THR A 15 6.66 -10.96 15.67
C THR A 15 6.29 -12.08 16.65
N TYR A 16 6.00 -13.27 16.11
CA TYR A 16 5.66 -14.47 16.87
C TYR A 16 6.83 -15.46 16.90
N GLU A 17 6.79 -16.41 17.84
CA GLU A 17 7.86 -17.38 18.15
C GLU A 17 8.38 -18.24 16.97
N ARG A 18 7.68 -18.29 15.82
CA ARG A 18 8.08 -19.04 14.61
C ARG A 18 8.47 -18.13 13.43
N SER A 19 8.99 -16.94 13.70
CA SER A 19 9.31 -15.92 12.69
C SER A 19 8.11 -15.49 11.84
N GLN A 20 6.89 -15.79 12.28
CA GLN A 20 5.69 -15.27 11.65
C GLN A 20 5.56 -13.80 12.05
N GLN A 21 5.39 -12.93 11.06
CA GLN A 21 5.17 -11.50 11.27
C GLN A 21 3.75 -11.14 10.83
N SER A 22 3.02 -10.45 11.69
CA SER A 22 1.80 -9.75 11.34
C SER A 22 2.10 -8.26 11.29
N ILE A 23 1.80 -7.64 10.16
CA ILE A 23 1.99 -6.19 9.96
C ILE A 23 0.60 -5.59 9.81
N ARG A 24 0.31 -4.54 10.58
CA ARG A 24 -0.94 -3.79 10.47
C ARG A 24 -0.69 -2.29 10.37
N LEU A 25 -1.53 -1.59 9.63
CA LEU A 25 -1.60 -0.14 9.65
C LEU A 25 -2.29 0.31 10.94
N VAL A 26 -1.65 1.19 11.71
CA VAL A 26 -2.26 1.82 12.89
C VAL A 26 -2.82 3.21 12.58
N SER A 27 -2.34 3.83 11.50
CA SER A 27 -2.88 5.07 10.96
C SER A 27 -2.79 5.07 9.43
N CYS A 28 -3.57 5.94 8.79
CA CYS A 28 -3.54 6.11 7.34
C CYS A 28 -2.23 6.78 6.91
N PRO A 29 -1.53 6.28 5.88
CA PRO A 29 -0.32 6.92 5.39
C PRO A 29 -0.58 8.20 4.58
N PHE A 30 -1.81 8.41 4.12
CA PHE A 30 -2.19 9.50 3.20
C PHE A 30 -2.91 10.65 3.92
N CYS A 31 -3.36 10.44 5.15
CA CYS A 31 -4.01 11.46 5.97
C CYS A 31 -3.67 11.30 7.46
N THR A 32 -4.36 12.02 8.34
CA THR A 32 -4.13 11.97 9.79
C THR A 32 -5.09 11.03 10.54
N HIS A 33 -5.76 10.11 9.84
CA HIS A 33 -6.73 9.19 10.46
C HIS A 33 -6.02 8.04 11.20
N ASP A 34 -6.39 7.83 12.47
CA ASP A 34 -5.94 6.71 13.29
C ASP A 34 -6.95 5.57 13.20
N PHE A 35 -6.49 4.35 12.90
CA PHE A 35 -7.37 3.20 12.70
C PHE A 35 -7.73 2.51 14.01
N ASP A 36 -9.02 2.23 14.18
CA ASP A 36 -9.47 1.36 15.26
C ASP A 36 -9.01 -0.10 15.06
N PRO A 37 -8.89 -0.90 16.14
CA PRO A 37 -8.43 -2.29 16.06
C PRO A 37 -9.25 -3.16 15.10
N HIS A 38 -10.55 -2.90 14.96
CA HIS A 38 -11.49 -3.69 14.15
C HIS A 38 -12.04 -2.92 12.93
N GLU A 39 -11.47 -1.75 12.64
CA GLU A 39 -11.92 -0.95 11.51
C GLU A 39 -11.50 -1.57 10.18
N PRO A 40 -12.41 -1.62 9.18
CA PRO A 40 -12.08 -2.03 7.82
C PRO A 40 -11.25 -0.95 7.13
N ARG A 41 -9.93 -0.99 7.33
CA ARG A 41 -8.93 -0.07 6.73
C ARG A 41 -9.08 0.10 5.23
N TRP A 42 -9.41 -0.99 4.53
CA TRP A 42 -9.62 -0.98 3.08
C TRP A 42 -10.76 -0.07 2.65
N LYS A 43 -11.78 0.10 3.51
CA LYS A 43 -12.95 0.91 3.21
C LYS A 43 -12.62 2.39 3.33
N HIS A 44 -11.92 2.79 4.41
CA HIS A 44 -11.40 4.15 4.53
C HIS A 44 -10.50 4.53 3.35
N LEU A 45 -9.57 3.64 2.96
CA LEU A 45 -8.71 3.85 1.78
C LEU A 45 -9.47 3.92 0.46
N LEU A 46 -10.63 3.27 0.35
CA LEU A 46 -11.42 3.28 -0.89
C LEU A 46 -12.37 4.48 -0.98
N ASP A 47 -12.95 4.86 0.16
CA ASP A 47 -14.01 5.87 0.22
C ASP A 47 -13.46 7.30 0.41
N GLU A 48 -12.26 7.44 0.99
CA GLU A 48 -11.68 8.74 1.38
C GLU A 48 -10.38 9.10 0.65
N HIS A 49 -9.87 8.20 -0.19
CA HIS A 49 -8.64 8.42 -0.94
C HIS A 49 -8.78 8.10 -2.42
N ASP A 50 -8.17 8.95 -3.23
CA ASP A 50 -8.03 8.76 -4.66
C ASP A 50 -6.57 8.34 -5.01
N PRO A 51 -6.32 7.73 -6.17
CA PRO A 51 -4.97 7.37 -6.61
C PRO A 51 -3.94 8.52 -6.51
N GLU A 52 -4.39 9.75 -6.70
CA GLU A 52 -3.62 10.98 -6.66
C GLU A 52 -3.01 11.25 -5.27
N ASP A 53 -3.68 10.84 -4.19
CA ASP A 53 -3.16 10.94 -2.82
C ASP A 53 -1.91 10.07 -2.62
N ALA A 54 -1.82 8.98 -3.39
CA ALA A 54 -0.65 8.11 -3.45
C ALA A 54 0.38 8.56 -4.50
N GLY A 55 0.18 9.72 -5.15
CA GLY A 55 0.99 10.21 -6.25
C GLY A 55 0.86 9.38 -7.53
N LEU A 56 -0.22 8.59 -7.66
CA LEU A 56 -0.51 7.81 -8.86
C LEU A 56 -1.30 8.66 -9.86
N THR A 57 -1.28 8.24 -11.12
CA THR A 57 -2.16 8.83 -12.14
C THR A 57 -3.62 8.56 -11.80
N PRO A 58 -4.54 9.50 -12.11
CA PRO A 58 -5.96 9.34 -11.90
C PRO A 58 -6.49 8.01 -12.47
N ALA A 59 -7.47 7.42 -11.80
CA ALA A 59 -8.07 6.17 -12.25
C ALA A 59 -8.67 6.35 -13.65
N GLY A 60 -8.19 5.56 -14.62
CA GLY A 60 -8.64 5.62 -16.02
C GLY A 60 -7.76 6.48 -16.93
N GLU A 61 -6.79 7.21 -16.40
CA GLU A 61 -5.77 7.84 -17.21
C GLU A 61 -4.68 6.84 -17.60
N ILE A 62 -4.62 6.55 -18.89
CA ILE A 62 -3.57 5.73 -19.49
C ILE A 62 -2.48 6.67 -20.00
N ALA A 63 -1.30 6.60 -19.39
CA ALA A 63 -0.18 7.43 -19.82
C ALA A 63 0.15 7.20 -21.31
N PRO A 64 0.48 8.26 -22.07
CA PRO A 64 0.88 8.10 -23.46
C PRO A 64 2.08 7.15 -23.54
N GLY A 65 1.93 6.07 -24.32
CA GLY A 65 2.94 5.00 -24.42
C GLY A 65 2.68 3.78 -23.52
N HIS A 66 1.55 3.69 -22.82
CA HIS A 66 1.15 2.47 -22.12
C HIS A 66 1.14 1.23 -23.03
N ASP A 67 0.68 1.40 -24.27
CA ASP A 67 0.66 0.32 -25.27
C ASP A 67 1.98 0.21 -26.04
N ALA A 68 2.97 1.08 -25.73
CA ALA A 68 4.28 0.95 -26.32
C ALA A 68 4.90 -0.37 -25.83
N PRO A 69 5.59 -1.09 -26.73
CA PRO A 69 6.24 -2.32 -26.34
C PRO A 69 7.29 -2.03 -25.27
N LEU A 70 7.26 -2.79 -24.16
CA LEU A 70 8.20 -2.66 -23.04
C LEU A 70 9.66 -2.81 -23.47
N PHE A 71 9.87 -3.51 -24.59
CA PHE A 71 11.16 -3.66 -25.24
C PHE A 71 10.95 -3.41 -26.73
N GLU A 72 11.78 -2.56 -27.31
CA GLU A 72 11.86 -2.48 -28.76
C GLU A 72 12.15 -3.90 -29.27
N ARG A 73 11.29 -4.42 -30.15
CA ARG A 73 11.55 -5.70 -30.80
C ARG A 73 12.84 -5.50 -31.59
N GLY A 74 13.95 -6.01 -31.04
CA GLY A 74 15.28 -5.91 -31.60
C GLY A 74 15.23 -6.13 -33.12
N GLY A 75 15.39 -5.03 -33.85
CA GLY A 75 15.54 -5.03 -35.29
C GLY A 75 16.88 -5.69 -35.62
N GLY A 76 16.84 -6.60 -36.59
CA GLY A 76 17.91 -7.54 -36.90
C GLY A 76 19.26 -6.93 -37.26
N LEU A 77 20.27 -7.76 -37.07
CA LEU A 77 21.50 -7.77 -37.87
C LEU A 77 21.16 -8.02 -39.35
#